data_AF-A0A517TKW5-F1
#
_entry.id   AF-A0A517TKW5-F1
#
_cell.length_a   1.000
_cell.length_b   1.000
_cell.length_c   1.000
_cell.angle_alpha   90.00
_cell.angle_beta   90.00
_cell.angle_gamma   90.00
#
_symmetry.space_group_name_H-M   'P 1'
#
loop_
_entity.id
_entity.type
_entity.pdbx_description
1 polymer ?
#
loop_
_entity_poly.entity_id
_entity_poly.type
_entity_poly.pdbx_seq_one_letter_code
_entity_poly.pdbx_strand_id
1 'polypeptide(L)' 'MSSKETRHAQLVAWLQDQGHGEAQIEKILAKVSEYDKRTVHESVFDSIDSGAFDLGTIIQEALEE' A
#
# COMPACT_ATOMS: atom_id res chain seq x y z
N MET A 1 19.93 3.16 2.56
CA MET A 1 18.66 2.42 2.43
C MET A 1 17.67 3.36 1.76
N SER A 2 17.00 2.92 0.70
CA SER A 2 16.11 3.78 -0.08
C SER A 2 14.78 3.93 0.67
N SER A 3 14.28 5.14 0.87
CA SER A 3 13.05 5.39 1.66
C SER A 3 11.83 4.62 1.16
N LYS A 4 11.85 4.10 -0.08
CA LYS A 4 10.78 3.26 -0.65
C LYS A 4 10.71 1.86 -0.03
N GLU A 5 11.86 1.24 0.27
CA GLU A 5 11.91 -0.10 0.86
C GLU A 5 11.42 -0.11 2.32
N THR A 6 11.79 0.93 3.08
CA THR A 6 11.33 1.09 4.47
C THR A 6 9.81 1.29 4.54
N ARG A 7 9.24 2.09 3.63
CA ARG A 7 7.79 2.32 3.55
C ARG A 7 7.01 1.07 3.17
N HIS A 8 7.55 0.26 2.25
CA HIS A 8 6.96 -1.03 1.89
C HIS A 8 6.92 -1.98 3.10
N ALA A 9 8.01 -2.08 3.85
CA ALA A 9 8.06 -2.90 5.06
C ALA A 9 7.07 -2.41 6.15
N GLN A 10 6.92 -1.09 6.32
CA GLN A 10 5.95 -0.52 7.26
C GLN A 10 4.49 -0.83 6.89
N LEU A 11 4.16 -0.74 5.59
CA LEU A 11 2.82 -1.07 5.12
C LEU A 11 2.50 -2.56 5.34
N VAL A 12 3.46 -3.45 5.06
CA VAL A 12 3.32 -4.89 5.33
C VAL A 12 3.07 -5.15 6.81
N ALA A 13 3.89 -4.56 7.68
CA ALA A 13 3.73 -4.71 9.12
C ALA A 13 2.36 -4.20 9.62
N TRP A 14 1.90 -3.06 9.09
CA TRP A 14 0.58 -2.52 9.43
C TRP A 14 -0.56 -3.44 8.96
N LEU A 15 -0.48 -3.97 7.72
CA LEU A 15 -1.48 -4.90 7.21
C LEU A 15 -1.51 -6.23 7.99
N GLN A 16 -0.35 -6.72 8.41
CA GLN A 16 -0.26 -7.89 9.29
C GLN A 16 -0.90 -7.62 10.66
N ASP A 17 -0.70 -6.44 11.23
CA ASP A 17 -1.31 -6.03 12.50
C ASP A 17 -2.85 -5.91 12.39
N GLN A 18 -3.36 -5.52 11.22
CA GLN A 18 -4.79 -5.54 10.91
C GLN A 18 -5.37 -6.96 10.72
N GLY A 19 -4.53 -8.00 10.76
CA GLY A 19 -4.94 -9.40 10.60
C GLY A 19 -5.05 -9.87 9.15
N HIS A 20 -4.51 -9.11 8.20
CA HIS A 20 -4.44 -9.56 6.81
C HIS A 20 -3.39 -10.66 6.66
N GLY A 21 -3.75 -11.73 5.93
CA GLY A 21 -2.81 -12.80 5.58
C GLY A 21 -1.84 -12.39 4.46
N GLU A 22 -0.74 -13.12 4.30
CA GLU A 22 0.28 -12.83 3.26
C GLU A 22 -0.33 -12.71 1.85
N ALA A 23 -1.28 -13.58 1.49
CA ALA A 23 -1.94 -13.53 0.18
C ALA A 23 -2.76 -12.23 -0.03
N GLN A 24 -3.40 -11.72 1.02
CA GLN A 24 -4.15 -10.46 0.98
C GLN A 24 -3.19 -9.27 0.88
N ILE A 25 -2.10 -9.32 1.64
CA ILE A 25 -1.04 -8.31 1.62
C ILE A 25 -0.44 -8.23 0.22
N GLU A 26 -0.12 -9.36 -0.42
CA GLU A 26 0.42 -9.39 -1.78
C GLU A 26 -0.53 -8.73 -2.79
N LYS A 27 -1.85 -9.01 -2.70
CA LYS A 27 -2.86 -8.35 -3.53
C LYS A 27 -2.88 -6.84 -3.32
N ILE A 28 -2.89 -6.39 -2.07
CA ILE A 28 -2.90 -4.97 -1.72
C ILE A 28 -1.64 -4.28 -2.24
N LEU A 29 -0.47 -4.88 -2.04
CA LEU A 29 0.80 -4.35 -2.51
C LEU A 29 0.89 -4.28 -4.04
N ALA A 30 0.39 -5.30 -4.73
CA ALA A 30 0.32 -5.31 -6.19
C ALA A 30 -0.54 -4.13 -6.68
N LYS A 31 -1.71 -3.92 -6.07
CA LYS A 31 -2.61 -2.81 -6.39
C LYS A 31 -1.96 -1.45 -6.11
N VAL A 32 -1.36 -1.26 -4.94
CA VAL A 32 -0.61 -0.04 -4.58
C VAL A 32 0.52 0.22 -5.57
N SER A 33 1.28 -0.80 -5.96
CA SER A 33 2.36 -0.70 -6.96
C SER A 33 1.83 -0.34 -8.35
N GLU A 34 0.65 -0.83 -8.71
CA GLU A 34 -0.02 -0.48 -9.96
C GLU A 34 -0.48 0.99 -9.98
N TYR A 35 -1.06 1.46 -8.87
CA TYR A 35 -1.39 2.87 -8.69
C TYR A 35 -0.14 3.76 -8.65
N ASP A 36 0.93 3.37 -7.95
CA ASP A 36 2.22 4.09 -7.92
C ASP A 36 2.83 4.24 -9.32
N LYS A 37 2.69 3.24 -10.19
CA LYS A 37 3.12 3.32 -11.60
C LYS A 37 2.25 4.25 -12.44
N ARG A 38 0.97 4.37 -12.12
CA ARG A 38 0.01 5.24 -12.83
C ARG A 38 0.14 6.69 -12.38
N THR A 39 0.48 6.92 -11.12
CA THR A 39 0.63 8.26 -10.55
C THR A 39 2.06 8.76 -10.75
N VAL A 40 2.28 9.49 -11.85
CA VAL A 40 3.63 9.93 -12.29
C VAL A 40 4.28 10.97 -11.36
N HIS A 41 3.53 11.61 -10.46
CA HIS A 41 4.04 12.77 -9.70
C HIS A 41 4.07 12.64 -8.18
N GLU A 42 3.21 11.82 -7.57
CA GLU A 42 3.15 11.62 -6.12
C GLU A 42 3.05 10.11 -5.86
N SER A 43 4.07 9.54 -5.22
CA SER A 43 4.02 8.15 -4.82
C SER A 43 2.83 7.96 -3.88
N VAL A 44 1.99 6.95 -4.15
CA VAL A 44 0.86 6.60 -3.27
C VAL A 44 1.35 6.39 -1.84
N PHE A 45 2.55 5.84 -1.67
CA PHE A 45 3.22 5.70 -0.37
C PHE A 45 3.54 7.03 0.34
N ASP A 46 3.79 8.11 -0.39
CA ASP A 46 4.03 9.45 0.17
C ASP A 46 2.71 10.09 0.62
N SER A 47 1.66 9.88 -0.16
CA SER A 47 0.30 10.32 0.19
C SER A 47 -0.28 9.51 1.36
N ILE A 48 0.10 8.24 1.51
CA ILE A 48 -0.22 7.40 2.68
C ILE A 48 0.46 7.92 3.94
N ASP A 49 1.76 8.21 3.87
CA ASP A 49 2.55 8.67 5.02
C ASP A 49 2.11 10.07 5.47
N SER A 50 1.75 10.94 4.53
CA SER A 50 1.19 12.26 4.82
C SER A 50 -0.27 12.24 5.28
N GLY A 51 -0.94 11.08 5.30
CA GLY A 51 -2.35 10.94 5.65
C GLY A 51 -3.31 11.57 4.61
N ALA A 52 -2.79 11.93 3.44
CA ALA A 52 -3.56 12.49 2.34
C ALA A 52 -4.25 11.42 1.48
N PHE A 53 -3.95 10.14 1.71
CA PHE A 53 -4.44 9.02 0.91
C PHE A 53 -5.10 7.93 1.75
N ASP A 54 -6.35 7.65 1.44
CA ASP A 54 -7.14 6.59 2.07
C ASP A 54 -6.70 5.21 1.58
N LEU A 55 -5.78 4.60 2.33
CA LEU A 55 -5.40 3.19 2.18
C LEU A 55 -6.61 2.26 2.19
N GLY A 56 -7.65 2.61 2.95
CA GLY A 56 -8.87 1.83 3.06
C GLY A 56 -9.51 1.54 1.70
N THR A 57 -9.51 2.51 0.79
CA THR A 57 -10.08 2.33 -0.55
C THR A 57 -9.28 1.34 -1.38
N ILE A 58 -7.96 1.44 -1.42
CA ILE A 58 -7.12 0.48 -2.18
C ILE A 58 -7.21 -0.92 -1.58
N ILE A 59 -7.25 -1.03 -0.25
CA ILE A 59 -7.38 -2.32 0.43
C ILE A 59 -8.72 -2.96 0.08
N GLN A 60 -9.81 -2.19 0.13
CA GLN A 60 -11.13 -2.68 -0.23
C GLN A 60 -11.16 -3.11 -1.71
N GLU A 61 -10.65 -2.28 -2.63
CA GLU A 61 -10.55 -2.63 -4.05
C GLU A 61 -9.65 -3.84 -4.32
N ALA A 62 -8.62 -4.08 -3.50
CA ALA A 62 -7.73 -5.22 -3.64
C ALA A 62 -8.32 -6.52 -3.07
N LEU A 63 -9.29 -6.41 -2.14
CA LEU A 63 -9.93 -7.54 -1.49
C LEU A 63 -11.30 -7.89 -2.07
N GLU A 64 -11.96 -6.95 -2.75
CA GLU A 64 -13.23 -7.15 -3.46
C GLU A 64 -13.08 -7.81 -4.86
N GLU A 65 -11.83 -8.02 -5.34
CA GLU A 65 -11.49 -8.84 -6.53
C GLU A 65 -11.02 -10.26 -6.17
#